data_AF-A0A929E3B7-F1
#
_entry.id   AF-A0A929E3B7-F1
#
_cell.length_a   1.000
_cell.length_b   1.000
_cell.length_c   1.000
_cell.angle_alpha   90.00
_cell.angle_beta   90.00
_cell.angle_gamma   90.00
#
_symmetry.space_group_name_H-M   'P 1'
#
loop_
_entity.id
_entity.type
_entity.pdbx_description
1 polymer ?
#
loop_
_entity_poly.entity_id
_entity_poly.type
_entity_poly.pdbx_seq_one_letter_code
_entity_poly.pdbx_strand_id
1 'polypeptide(L)'
;MYKDLGLRLRKARIRREITQADLGARTGISRQLIIKMEKGDPTVSLAKWVKVSTALDLLDSWENVLMLPVDPFAEFDRQRQELDQLKKTRVRKK
;
A
#
# COMPACT_ATOMS: atom_id res chain seq x y z
N MET A 1 0.42 -6.25 -2.44
CA MET A 1 1.24 -5.11 -2.95
C MET A 1 0.63 -4.46 -4.19
N TYR A 2 0.77 -5.00 -5.41
CA TYR A 2 0.31 -4.29 -6.63
C TYR A 2 -1.20 -4.01 -6.64
N LYS A 3 -2.02 -4.95 -6.17
CA LYS A 3 -3.48 -4.74 -6.02
C LYS A 3 -3.81 -3.60 -5.06
N ASP A 4 -3.09 -3.51 -3.94
CA ASP A 4 -3.28 -2.46 -2.94
C ASP A 4 -2.85 -1.10 -3.49
N LEU A 5 -1.74 -1.07 -4.24
CA LEU A 5 -1.27 0.13 -4.92
C LEU A 5 -2.28 0.63 -5.97
N GLY A 6 -2.80 -0.28 -6.80
CA GLY A 6 -3.85 0.04 -7.77
C GLY A 6 -5.14 0.55 -7.12
N LEU A 7 -5.54 -0.05 -5.99
CA LEU A 7 -6.70 0.41 -5.22
C LEU A 7 -6.48 1.82 -4.64
N ARG A 8 -5.30 2.09 -4.06
CA ARG A 8 -4.96 3.43 -3.53
C ARG A 8 -5.00 4.49 -4.64
N LEU A 9 -4.41 4.18 -5.80
CA LEU A 9 -4.44 5.06 -6.98
C LEU A 9 -5.88 5.34 -7.44
N ARG A 10 -6.71 4.30 -7.55
CA ARG A 10 -8.13 4.43 -7.91
C ARG A 10 -8.90 5.30 -6.93
N LYS A 11 -8.71 5.09 -5.63
CA LYS A 11 -9.34 5.90 -4.57
C LYS A 11 -8.95 7.37 -4.69
N ALA A 12 -7.66 7.64 -4.90
CA ALA A 12 -7.16 9.00 -5.05
C ALA A 12 -7.69 9.71 -6.29
N ARG A 13 -7.87 8.98 -7.40
CA ARG A 13 -8.53 9.50 -8.60
C ARG A 13 -10.00 9.83 -8.33
N ILE A 14 -10.75 8.89 -7.75
CA ILE A 14 -12.19 9.07 -7.47
C ILE A 14 -12.44 10.24 -6.50
N ARG A 15 -11.62 10.38 -5.47
CA ARG A 15 -11.71 11.51 -4.51
C ARG A 15 -11.56 12.87 -5.19
N ARG A 16 -10.89 12.93 -6.36
CA ARG A 16 -10.70 14.15 -7.15
C ARG A 16 -11.69 14.26 -8.32
N GLU A 17 -12.66 13.35 -8.43
CA GLU A 17 -13.69 13.32 -9.47
C GLU A 17 -13.13 13.24 -10.91
N ILE A 18 -11.91 12.73 -11.07
CA ILE A 18 -11.24 12.60 -12.37
C ILE A 18 -11.64 11.27 -13.02
N THR A 19 -12.01 11.22 -14.30
CA THR A 19 -12.26 9.93 -14.97
C THR A 19 -10.94 9.24 -15.35
N GLN A 20 -10.97 7.94 -15.64
CA GLN A 20 -9.78 7.23 -16.15
C GLN A 20 -9.30 7.81 -17.49
N ALA A 21 -10.21 8.33 -18.32
CA ALA A 21 -9.89 8.96 -19.59
C ALA A 21 -9.16 10.29 -19.36
N ASP A 22 -9.68 11.14 -18.46
CA ASP A 22 -9.09 12.44 -18.13
C ASP A 22 -7.72 12.29 -17.49
N LEU A 23 -7.57 11.32 -16.58
CA LEU A 23 -6.27 11.01 -15.98
C LEU A 23 -5.26 10.55 -17.04
N GLY A 24 -5.72 9.74 -17.99
CA GLY A 24 -4.91 9.32 -19.12
C GLY A 24 -4.47 10.50 -19.99
N ALA A 25 -5.41 11.38 -20.36
CA ALA A 25 -5.14 12.58 -21.14
C ALA A 25 -4.14 13.52 -20.43
N ARG A 26 -4.34 13.79 -19.14
CA ARG A 26 -3.45 14.61 -18.31
C ARG A 26 -2.03 14.06 -18.20
N THR A 27 -1.87 12.75 -18.21
CA THR A 27 -0.58 12.07 -18.03
C THR A 27 0.05 11.62 -19.35
N GLY A 28 -0.62 11.78 -20.49
CA GLY A 28 -0.20 11.21 -21.77
C GLY A 28 -0.15 9.68 -21.74
N ILE A 29 -0.97 9.03 -20.91
CA ILE A 29 -1.05 7.57 -20.78
C ILE A 29 -2.41 7.12 -21.31
N SER A 30 -2.46 6.01 -22.04
CA SER A 30 -3.74 5.50 -22.55
C SER A 30 -4.69 5.13 -21.40
N ARG A 31 -5.99 5.37 -21.59
CA ARG A 31 -7.03 4.96 -20.64
C ARG A 31 -6.92 3.47 -20.26
N GLN A 32 -6.61 2.62 -21.23
CA GLN A 32 -6.44 1.17 -20.99
C GLN A 32 -5.31 0.88 -20.00
N LEU A 33 -4.22 1.64 -20.06
CA LEU A 33 -3.10 1.48 -19.14
C LEU A 33 -3.44 1.99 -17.74
N ILE A 34 -4.21 3.07 -17.62
CA ILE A 34 -4.77 3.51 -16.32
C ILE A 34 -5.64 2.42 -15.70
N ILE A 35 -6.48 1.74 -16.49
CA ILE A 35 -7.29 0.59 -16.02
C ILE A 35 -6.38 -0.53 -15.49
N LYS A 36 -5.31 -0.87 -16.22
CA LYS A 36 -4.35 -1.89 -15.78
C LYS A 36 -3.67 -1.50 -14.47
N MET A 37 -3.27 -0.25 -14.32
CA MET A 37 -2.70 0.28 -13.08
C MET A 37 -3.69 0.16 -11.93
N GLU A 38 -4.94 0.61 -12.09
CA GLU A 38 -5.96 0.51 -11.03
C GLU A 38 -6.31 -0.94 -10.65
N LYS A 39 -6.09 -1.91 -11.56
CA LYS A 39 -6.20 -3.35 -11.28
C LYS A 39 -4.97 -3.94 -10.58
N GLY A 40 -3.87 -3.20 -10.51
CA GLY A 40 -2.60 -3.65 -9.95
C GLY A 40 -1.85 -4.61 -10.88
N ASP A 41 -1.89 -4.38 -12.18
CA ASP A 41 -1.16 -5.18 -13.17
C ASP A 41 0.36 -4.98 -13.00
N PRO A 42 1.14 -6.04 -12.70
CA PRO A 42 2.57 -5.95 -12.47
C PRO A 42 3.39 -5.69 -13.75
N THR A 43 2.78 -5.79 -14.93
CA THR A 43 3.47 -5.52 -16.21
C THR A 43 3.67 -4.03 -16.48
N VAL A 44 3.03 -3.15 -15.70
CA VAL A 44 3.17 -1.70 -15.84
C VAL A 44 4.46 -1.24 -15.17
N SER A 45 5.32 -0.56 -15.94
CA SER A 45 6.61 -0.07 -15.43
C SER A 45 6.45 0.94 -14.30
N LEU A 46 7.39 0.93 -13.35
CA LEU A 46 7.43 1.85 -12.22
C LEU A 46 7.42 3.33 -12.66
N ALA A 47 8.11 3.67 -13.75
CA ALA A 47 8.12 5.04 -14.30
C ALA A 47 6.70 5.56 -14.62
N LYS A 48 5.80 4.70 -15.11
CA LYS A 48 4.39 5.07 -15.36
C LYS A 48 3.62 5.25 -14.07
N TRP A 49 3.89 4.40 -13.07
CA TRP A 49 3.33 4.55 -11.73
C TRP A 49 3.71 5.87 -11.08
N VAL A 50 4.98 6.25 -11.13
CA VAL A 50 5.47 7.55 -10.64
C VAL A 50 4.77 8.68 -11.40
N LYS A 51 4.77 8.65 -12.75
CA LYS A 51 4.13 9.69 -13.57
C LYS A 51 2.67 9.94 -13.22
N VAL A 52 1.86 8.89 -13.10
CA VAL A 52 0.44 9.03 -12.73
C VAL A 52 0.28 9.50 -11.28
N SER A 53 1.14 9.02 -10.38
CA SER A 53 1.12 9.44 -8.98
C SER A 53 1.44 10.93 -8.84
N THR A 54 2.41 11.46 -9.59
CA THR A 54 2.72 12.89 -9.63
C THR A 54 1.52 13.71 -10.10
N ALA A 55 0.82 13.25 -11.15
CA ALA A 55 -0.39 13.94 -11.64
C ALA A 55 -1.58 13.90 -10.66
N LEU A 56 -1.55 12.97 -9.70
CA LEU A 56 -2.51 12.87 -8.61
C LEU A 56 -1.96 13.44 -7.29
N ASP A 57 -0.82 14.12 -7.30
CA ASP A 57 -0.22 14.69 -6.09
C ASP A 57 -0.03 13.64 -4.98
N LEU A 58 0.56 12.50 -5.36
CA LEU A 58 0.83 11.34 -4.50
C LEU A 58 2.31 10.94 -4.50
N LEU A 59 3.21 11.80 -4.97
CA LEU A 59 4.62 11.44 -5.10
C LEU A 59 5.24 11.11 -3.74
N ASP A 60 4.93 11.89 -2.71
CA ASP A 60 5.44 11.68 -1.34
C ASP A 60 4.97 10.35 -0.73
N SER A 61 3.84 9.80 -1.20
CA SER A 61 3.34 8.51 -0.74
C SER A 61 4.24 7.33 -1.12
N TRP A 62 5.18 7.51 -2.06
CA TRP A 62 6.11 6.46 -2.49
C TRP A 62 7.14 6.10 -1.43
N GLU A 63 7.45 7.00 -0.50
CA GLU A 63 8.32 6.71 0.66
C GLU A 63 7.76 5.56 1.50
N ASN A 64 6.44 5.49 1.60
CA ASN A 64 5.72 4.46 2.37
C ASN A 64 5.57 3.12 1.62
N VAL A 65 5.92 3.05 0.33
CA VAL A 65 5.71 1.83 -0.48
C VAL A 65 6.70 0.72 -0.10
N LEU A 66 7.93 1.09 0.24
CA LEU A 66 8.99 0.15 0.64
C LEU A 66 9.07 -0.06 2.15
N MET A 67 8.23 0.64 2.93
CA MET A 67 8.15 0.38 4.36
C MET A 67 7.69 -1.06 4.59
N LEU A 68 8.46 -1.77 5.42
CA LEU A 68 8.07 -3.10 5.86
C LEU A 68 6.77 -2.98 6.65
N PRO A 69 5.79 -3.87 6.42
CA PRO A 69 4.59 -3.89 7.24
C PRO A 69 5.00 -4.08 8.70
N VAL A 70 4.75 -3.07 9.52
CA VAL A 70 4.91 -3.20 10.97
C VAL A 70 3.81 -4.15 11.42
N ASP A 71 4.18 -5.25 12.06
CA ASP A 71 3.23 -6.18 12.64
C ASP A 71 2.37 -5.43 13.68
N PRO A 72 1.06 -5.25 13.43
CA PRO A 72 0.18 -4.51 14.33
C PRO A 72 0.03 -5.14 15.71
N PHE A 73 0.40 -6.42 15.86
CA PHE A 73 0.28 -7.18 17.10
C PHE A 73 1.63 -7.47 17.77
N ALA A 74 2.74 -6.99 17.22
CA ALA A 74 4.08 -7.27 17.76
C ALA A 74 4.24 -6.90 19.24
N GLU A 75 3.57 -5.86 19.72
CA GLU A 75 3.55 -5.49 21.14
C GLU A 75 2.67 -6.43 21.97
N PHE A 76 1.49 -6.77 21.46
CA PHE A 76 0.55 -7.68 22.12
C PHE A 76 1.14 -9.09 22.29
N ASP A 77 1.79 -9.61 21.25
CA ASP A 77 2.43 -10.92 21.26
C ASP A 77 3.62 -10.97 22.21
N ARG A 78 4.42 -9.88 22.29
CA ARG A 78 5.51 -9.72 23.28
C ARG A 78 4.98 -9.78 24.71
N GLN A 79 3.93 -9.04 25.04
CA GLN A 79 3.32 -9.06 26.37
C GLN A 79 2.78 -10.45 26.73
N ARG A 80 2.13 -11.14 25.78
CA ARG A 80 1.65 -12.51 26.00
C ARG A 80 2.79 -13.47 26.30
N GLN A 81 3.88 -13.39 25.54
CA GLN A 81 5.07 -14.22 25.77
C GLN A 81 5.67 -13.99 27.16
N GLU A 82 5.77 -12.73 27.61
CA GLU A 82 6.24 -12.41 28.96
C GLU A 82 5.33 -13.00 30.05
N LEU A 83 4.02 -12.86 29.90
CA LEU A 83 3.05 -13.43 30.84
C LEU A 83 3.14 -14.96 30.91
N ASP A 84 3.30 -15.63 29.77
CA ASP A 84 3.46 -17.07 29.71
C ASP A 84 4.81 -17.54 30.28
N GLN A 85 5.88 -16.78 30.08
CA GLN A 85 7.17 -17.05 30.73
C GLN A 85 7.09 -16.90 32.24
N LEU A 86 6.44 -15.84 32.75
CA LEU A 86 6.23 -15.63 34.18
C LEU A 86 5.40 -16.75 34.81
N LYS A 87 4.36 -17.24 34.11
CA LYS A 87 3.57 -18.41 34.56
C LYS A 87 4.41 -19.68 34.61
N LYS A 88 5.23 -19.96 33.59
CA LYS A 88 6.10 -21.15 33.54
C LYS A 88 7.14 -21.15 34.67
N THR A 89 7.74 -20.00 34.97
CA THR A 89 8.70 -19.85 36.08
C THR A 89 8.07 -20.11 37.45
N ARG A 90 6.80 -19.70 37.63
CA ARG A 90 6.04 -19.98 38.87
C ARG A 90 5.71 -21.47 39.03
N VAL A 91 5.44 -22.18 37.94
CA VAL A 91 5.13 -23.63 37.94
C VAL A 91 6.38 -24.48 38.21
N ARG A 92 7.56 -24.08 37.73
CA ARG A 92 8.82 -24.83 37.90
C ARG A 92 9.41 -24.74 39.32
N LYS A 93 8.88 -23.87 40.17
CA LYS A 93 9.33 -23.71 41.56
C LYS A 93 8.64 -24.76 42.45
N LYS A 94 9.07 -26.02 42.35
CA LYS A 94 8.74 -27.09 43.30
C LYS A 94 9.85 -28.13 43.33
#